data_AF-A0A2E8IWQ5-F1
#
_entry.id   AF-A0A2E8IWQ5-F1
#
_cell.length_a   1.000
_cell.length_b   1.000
_cell.length_c   1.000
_cell.angle_alpha   90.00
_cell.angle_beta   90.00
_cell.angle_gamma   90.00
#
_symmetry.space_group_name_H-M   'P 1'
#
loop_
_entity.id
_entity.type
_entity.pdbx_description
1 polymer ?
#
loop_
_entity_poly.entity_id
_entity_poly.type
_entity_poly.pdbx_seq_one_letter_code
_entity_poly.pdbx_strand_id
1 'polypeptide(L)'
;AGCSASQLDTDGDGINDELDQCPSTSPNVPINGFGCAADQRDTDMDGLNDNVDSCPNTPTNEIANNNGCSPSQTDIDLDGVFDNQDLCANTILTDLDGDGNFDVDSAGCSPIQYDDDDDMIDNTIDICPATPNGEQPNSVGCSDSQLDEDMDSIWNSDDLCFDTPAGESVDQNGCSEYQKDDDQDGYVNAEDNCSNTPLNNITDDNGCSLIQLDSDGDGVNDYFDAFPFDSNESVDTDGDGITDRLDAYPLDETRSEAEAKESGGGFMYIVLAILIIGIIGALLVVRNKQEGGFQSQFSQVAETDDVTENNMAQTDYQSKDVPQISQQQNQTWEENGVHWSIDENGQLSYFDDGTQSWELFQQ
;
A
#
# COMPACT_ATOMS: atom_id res chain seq x y z
N ALA A 1 -71.99 -18.34 57.69
CA ALA A 1 -71.37 -17.70 58.86
C ALA A 1 -70.03 -17.20 58.37
N GLY A 2 -69.91 -15.88 58.22
CA GLY A 2 -68.70 -15.22 57.72
C GLY A 2 -68.00 -14.58 58.90
N CYS A 3 -66.72 -14.90 59.07
CA CYS A 3 -65.83 -14.11 59.90
C CYS A 3 -65.77 -12.68 59.33
N SER A 4 -65.54 -11.67 60.18
CA SER A 4 -65.29 -10.32 59.69
C SER A 4 -63.95 -10.28 58.93
N ALA A 5 -63.79 -9.34 58.00
CA ALA A 5 -62.52 -9.16 57.26
C ALA A 5 -61.32 -9.04 58.21
N SER A 6 -61.51 -8.36 59.34
CA SER A 6 -60.52 -8.20 60.41
C SER A 6 -60.13 -9.49 61.17
N GLN A 7 -60.73 -10.65 60.85
CA GLN A 7 -60.45 -11.95 61.45
C GLN A 7 -59.86 -12.94 60.43
N LEU A 8 -59.69 -12.52 59.18
CA LEU A 8 -59.08 -13.36 58.16
C LEU A 8 -57.56 -13.34 58.37
N ASP A 9 -56.97 -14.53 58.32
CA ASP A 9 -55.54 -14.81 58.44
C ASP A 9 -55.29 -15.90 57.39
N THR A 10 -54.85 -15.47 56.21
CA THR A 10 -54.82 -16.29 54.99
C THR A 10 -53.68 -17.30 55.02
N ASP A 11 -52.53 -16.93 55.58
CA ASP A 11 -51.35 -17.79 55.65
C ASP A 11 -51.23 -18.54 56.98
N GLY A 12 -51.98 -18.16 58.02
CA GLY A 12 -52.09 -18.85 59.29
C GLY A 12 -50.90 -18.59 60.22
N ASP A 13 -50.21 -17.47 60.06
CA ASP A 13 -49.03 -17.10 60.84
C ASP A 13 -49.38 -16.48 62.21
N GLY A 14 -50.64 -16.08 62.40
CA GLY A 14 -51.17 -15.49 63.63
C GLY A 14 -51.39 -13.98 63.58
N ILE A 15 -51.12 -13.31 62.45
CA ILE A 15 -51.46 -11.92 62.15
C ILE A 15 -52.61 -11.90 61.14
N ASN A 16 -53.53 -10.94 61.25
CA ASN A 16 -54.65 -10.87 60.31
C ASN A 16 -54.25 -10.16 59.00
N ASP A 17 -54.93 -10.49 57.91
CA ASP A 17 -54.64 -9.97 56.56
C ASP A 17 -54.63 -8.43 56.47
N GLU A 18 -55.32 -7.72 57.37
CA GLU A 18 -55.34 -6.25 57.40
C GLU A 18 -54.07 -5.63 58.01
N LEU A 19 -53.32 -6.39 58.81
CA LEU A 19 -52.10 -5.93 59.50
C LEU A 19 -50.83 -6.67 59.06
N ASP A 20 -50.99 -7.77 58.34
CA ASP A 20 -49.90 -8.61 57.86
C ASP A 20 -49.21 -7.99 56.63
N GLN A 21 -47.90 -7.75 56.75
CA GLN A 21 -47.04 -7.23 55.68
C GLN A 21 -46.42 -8.35 54.84
N CYS A 22 -46.51 -9.60 55.28
CA CYS A 22 -45.93 -10.77 54.66
C CYS A 22 -46.98 -11.89 54.46
N PRO A 23 -47.91 -11.75 53.48
CA PRO A 23 -49.13 -12.59 53.35
C PRO A 23 -48.93 -14.07 52.98
N SER A 24 -47.71 -14.58 53.09
CA SER A 24 -47.32 -15.93 52.71
C SER A 24 -46.32 -16.54 53.69
N THR A 25 -46.26 -16.02 54.91
CA THR A 25 -45.42 -16.53 55.98
C THR A 25 -45.88 -17.91 56.41
N SER A 26 -44.93 -18.82 56.63
CA SER A 26 -45.28 -20.20 57.00
C SER A 26 -45.84 -20.26 58.44
N PRO A 27 -46.96 -20.98 58.67
CA PRO A 27 -47.51 -21.17 60.01
C PRO A 27 -46.49 -21.70 61.02
N ASN A 28 -46.48 -21.15 62.23
CA ASN A 28 -45.62 -21.53 63.37
C ASN A 28 -44.14 -21.15 63.24
N VAL A 29 -43.75 -20.35 62.25
CA VAL A 29 -42.42 -19.70 62.23
C VAL A 29 -42.43 -18.51 63.19
N PRO A 30 -41.35 -18.22 63.94
CA PRO A 30 -41.25 -16.99 64.72
C PRO A 30 -41.33 -15.76 63.80
N ILE A 31 -42.39 -14.98 63.95
CA ILE A 31 -42.65 -13.74 63.22
C ILE A 31 -42.40 -12.50 64.08
N ASN A 32 -42.16 -11.36 63.44
CA ASN A 32 -42.16 -10.06 64.10
C ASN A 32 -43.60 -9.53 64.30
N GLY A 33 -43.75 -8.30 64.79
CA GLY A 33 -45.07 -7.67 65.00
C GLY A 33 -45.83 -7.31 63.72
N PHE A 34 -45.28 -7.61 62.54
CA PHE A 34 -45.84 -7.29 61.22
C PHE A 34 -46.15 -8.55 60.38
N GLY A 35 -46.04 -9.76 60.94
CA GLY A 35 -46.31 -11.02 60.22
C GLY A 35 -45.11 -11.56 59.43
N CYS A 36 -43.95 -10.93 59.50
CA CYS A 36 -42.79 -11.36 58.71
C CYS A 36 -41.85 -12.26 59.51
N ALA A 37 -41.50 -13.42 58.95
CA ALA A 37 -40.44 -14.27 59.48
C ALA A 37 -39.05 -13.65 59.30
N ALA A 38 -38.05 -14.20 59.99
CA ALA A 38 -36.71 -13.64 60.00
C ALA A 38 -36.06 -13.52 58.61
N ASP A 39 -36.39 -14.43 57.69
CA ASP A 39 -35.90 -14.57 56.33
C ASP A 39 -36.77 -13.85 55.27
N GLN A 40 -37.84 -13.17 55.67
CA GLN A 40 -38.71 -12.35 54.81
C GLN A 40 -38.56 -10.84 55.07
N ARG A 41 -37.67 -10.46 55.99
CA ARG A 41 -37.44 -9.05 56.34
C ARG A 41 -36.37 -8.46 55.45
N ASP A 42 -36.60 -7.22 55.05
CA ASP A 42 -35.73 -6.37 54.25
C ASP A 42 -35.80 -4.98 54.91
N THR A 43 -34.76 -4.65 55.68
CA THR A 43 -34.74 -3.50 56.61
C THR A 43 -34.56 -2.17 55.89
N ASP A 44 -33.74 -2.14 54.85
CA ASP A 44 -33.43 -0.95 54.05
C ASP A 44 -34.22 -0.89 52.73
N MET A 45 -35.04 -1.89 52.45
CA MET A 45 -35.98 -1.96 51.33
C MET A 45 -35.28 -1.95 49.98
N ASP A 46 -34.10 -2.56 49.92
CA ASP A 46 -33.27 -2.62 48.71
C ASP A 46 -33.62 -3.80 47.79
N GLY A 47 -34.53 -4.68 48.25
CA GLY A 47 -35.01 -5.86 47.53
C GLY A 47 -34.30 -7.15 47.90
N LEU A 48 -33.34 -7.12 48.82
CA LEU A 48 -32.63 -8.28 49.34
C LEU A 48 -32.93 -8.47 50.83
N ASN A 49 -33.29 -9.70 51.23
CA ASN A 49 -33.66 -9.95 52.62
C ASN A 49 -32.44 -9.86 53.55
N ASP A 50 -32.63 -9.37 54.77
CA ASP A 50 -31.62 -9.13 55.82
C ASP A 50 -30.65 -10.30 56.03
N ASN A 51 -31.11 -11.54 55.80
CA ASN A 51 -30.33 -12.76 56.05
C ASN A 51 -29.34 -13.10 54.93
N VAL A 52 -29.49 -12.49 53.76
CA VAL A 52 -28.61 -12.67 52.58
C VAL A 52 -28.00 -11.35 52.11
N ASP A 53 -28.41 -10.23 52.69
CA ASP A 53 -27.87 -8.91 52.44
C ASP A 53 -26.53 -8.68 53.19
N SER A 54 -25.51 -8.28 52.43
CA SER A 54 -24.17 -7.95 52.93
C SER A 54 -24.05 -6.48 53.36
N CYS A 55 -24.98 -5.64 52.94
CA CYS A 55 -25.00 -4.19 53.10
C CYS A 55 -26.33 -3.71 53.70
N PRO A 56 -26.55 -3.90 55.01
CA PRO A 56 -27.85 -3.74 55.69
C PRO A 56 -28.42 -2.31 55.78
N ASN A 57 -27.81 -1.35 55.08
CA ASN A 57 -28.25 0.05 55.06
C ASN A 57 -27.99 0.69 53.68
N THR A 58 -28.35 -0.02 52.62
CA THR A 58 -28.22 0.45 51.25
C THR A 58 -29.12 1.66 51.00
N PRO A 59 -28.56 2.76 50.47
CA PRO A 59 -29.34 3.97 50.24
C PRO A 59 -30.50 3.71 49.27
N THR A 60 -31.73 4.00 49.72
CA THR A 60 -32.96 3.86 48.91
C THR A 60 -32.99 4.61 47.57
N ASN A 61 -32.06 5.55 47.35
CA ASN A 61 -31.89 6.30 46.10
C ASN A 61 -30.88 5.65 45.13
N GLU A 62 -30.25 4.55 45.53
CA GLU A 62 -29.29 3.80 44.74
C GLU A 62 -29.80 2.39 44.47
N ILE A 63 -29.24 1.73 43.47
CA ILE A 63 -29.63 0.38 43.08
C ILE A 63 -28.65 -0.59 43.73
N ALA A 64 -29.17 -1.46 44.60
CA ALA A 64 -28.42 -2.55 45.18
C ALA A 64 -28.05 -3.61 44.14
N ASN A 65 -26.85 -4.18 44.26
CA ASN A 65 -26.42 -5.35 43.52
C ASN A 65 -26.97 -6.64 44.16
N ASN A 66 -26.58 -7.80 43.64
CA ASN A 66 -27.06 -9.10 44.15
C ASN A 66 -26.62 -9.43 45.59
N ASN A 67 -25.67 -8.69 46.14
CA ASN A 67 -25.23 -8.80 47.54
C ASN A 67 -25.88 -7.75 48.44
N GLY A 68 -26.80 -6.94 47.90
CA GLY A 68 -27.49 -5.88 48.60
C GLY A 68 -26.66 -4.60 48.70
N CYS A 69 -25.52 -4.48 48.01
CA CYS A 69 -24.67 -3.29 48.11
C CYS A 69 -24.85 -2.37 46.91
N SER A 70 -24.86 -1.06 47.14
CA SER A 70 -24.87 -0.04 46.09
C SER A 70 -23.46 0.48 45.76
N PRO A 71 -23.26 1.21 44.63
CA PRO A 71 -21.97 1.79 44.26
C PRO A 71 -21.35 2.71 45.33
N SER A 72 -22.15 3.30 46.22
CA SER A 72 -21.62 4.09 47.35
C SER A 72 -21.08 3.27 48.52
N GLN A 73 -21.22 1.95 48.46
CA GLN A 73 -20.79 1.00 49.49
C GLN A 73 -19.81 -0.04 48.95
N THR A 74 -19.56 -0.06 47.63
CA THR A 74 -18.63 -0.97 46.97
C THR A 74 -17.41 -0.21 46.46
N ASP A 75 -16.29 -0.91 46.49
CA ASP A 75 -14.97 -0.49 46.01
C ASP A 75 -14.41 -1.75 45.34
N ILE A 76 -14.57 -1.84 44.03
CA ILE A 76 -14.35 -3.08 43.27
C ILE A 76 -12.87 -3.38 43.08
N ASP A 77 -12.05 -2.37 42.82
CA ASP A 77 -10.62 -2.50 42.56
C ASP A 77 -9.75 -2.27 43.80
N LEU A 78 -10.38 -1.91 44.93
CA LEU A 78 -9.76 -1.79 46.26
C LEU A 78 -8.72 -0.68 46.32
N ASP A 79 -8.93 0.38 45.55
CA ASP A 79 -8.07 1.55 45.48
C ASP A 79 -8.34 2.56 46.63
N GLY A 80 -9.42 2.34 47.38
CA GLY A 80 -9.84 3.15 48.52
C GLY A 80 -10.86 4.24 48.19
N VAL A 81 -11.34 4.32 46.95
CA VAL A 81 -12.41 5.19 46.48
C VAL A 81 -13.62 4.32 46.12
N PHE A 82 -14.81 4.70 46.59
CA PHE A 82 -16.02 3.92 46.28
C PHE A 82 -16.42 4.08 44.82
N ASP A 83 -17.02 3.04 44.23
CA ASP A 83 -17.38 2.96 42.81
C ASP A 83 -18.23 4.16 42.31
N ASN A 84 -18.99 4.81 43.21
CA ASN A 84 -19.79 5.99 42.85
C ASN A 84 -18.99 7.30 42.73
N GLN A 85 -17.76 7.32 43.25
CA GLN A 85 -16.83 8.45 43.25
C GLN A 85 -15.57 8.19 42.44
N ASP A 86 -15.31 6.92 42.12
CA ASP A 86 -14.17 6.47 41.36
C ASP A 86 -14.33 6.75 39.87
N LEU A 87 -13.35 7.43 39.29
CA LEU A 87 -13.26 7.73 37.86
C LEU A 87 -12.47 6.67 37.07
N CYS A 88 -11.76 5.79 37.77
CA CYS A 88 -10.82 4.81 37.25
C CYS A 88 -11.12 3.41 37.83
N ALA A 89 -12.23 2.79 37.42
CA ALA A 89 -12.73 1.50 37.93
C ALA A 89 -11.79 0.26 37.84
N ASN A 90 -10.56 0.41 37.36
CA ASN A 90 -9.53 -0.63 37.37
C ASN A 90 -8.16 -0.01 37.67
N THR A 91 -8.05 0.63 38.82
CA THR A 91 -6.84 1.32 39.21
C THR A 91 -5.68 0.39 39.48
N ILE A 92 -4.52 0.75 38.93
CA ILE A 92 -3.28 0.02 39.09
C ILE A 92 -2.66 0.42 40.43
N LEU A 93 -2.77 -0.48 41.41
CA LEU A 93 -2.25 -0.31 42.76
C LEU A 93 -0.73 -0.47 42.83
N THR A 94 -0.01 0.60 42.52
CA THR A 94 1.45 0.68 42.57
C THR A 94 1.94 1.65 43.63
N ASP A 95 3.00 1.26 44.33
CA ASP A 95 3.79 2.11 45.26
C ASP A 95 5.00 2.63 44.48
N LEU A 96 4.84 3.78 43.83
CA LEU A 96 5.85 4.43 42.98
C LEU A 96 6.97 5.07 43.80
N ASP A 97 6.68 5.54 45.02
CA ASP A 97 7.66 6.23 45.88
C ASP A 97 8.35 5.33 46.93
N GLY A 98 7.84 4.12 47.13
CA GLY A 98 8.38 3.10 48.03
C GLY A 98 8.06 3.32 49.49
N ASP A 99 7.04 4.12 49.82
CA ASP A 99 6.65 4.44 51.20
C ASP A 99 5.77 3.36 51.87
N GLY A 100 5.31 2.38 51.09
CA GLY A 100 4.46 1.28 51.52
C GLY A 100 2.96 1.54 51.38
N ASN A 101 2.56 2.64 50.73
CA ASN A 101 1.19 2.95 50.34
C ASN A 101 1.05 2.94 48.80
N PHE A 102 -0.16 2.74 48.30
CA PHE A 102 -0.41 2.86 46.86
C PHE A 102 -0.59 4.32 46.48
N ASP A 103 0.01 4.73 45.36
CA ASP A 103 -0.18 6.05 44.76
C ASP A 103 -1.50 6.08 44.00
N VAL A 104 -2.59 6.32 44.73
CA VAL A 104 -3.92 6.53 44.19
C VAL A 104 -4.40 7.90 44.64
N ASP A 105 -4.92 8.68 43.72
CA ASP A 105 -5.37 10.03 43.99
C ASP A 105 -6.81 10.08 44.53
N SER A 106 -7.37 11.29 44.72
CA SER A 106 -8.73 11.42 45.24
C SER A 106 -9.84 11.06 44.25
N ALA A 107 -9.51 10.91 42.97
CA ALA A 107 -10.44 10.46 41.94
C ALA A 107 -10.45 8.93 41.80
N GLY A 108 -9.60 8.24 42.57
CA GLY A 108 -9.41 6.82 42.45
C GLY A 108 -8.46 6.46 41.32
N CYS A 109 -7.60 7.36 40.84
CA CYS A 109 -6.73 7.08 39.70
C CYS A 109 -5.26 6.99 40.12
N SER A 110 -4.52 6.03 39.55
CA SER A 110 -3.07 5.95 39.68
C SER A 110 -2.39 6.95 38.72
N PRO A 111 -1.31 7.65 39.12
CA PRO A 111 -0.59 8.57 38.24
C PRO A 111 -0.09 7.95 36.93
N ILE A 112 0.15 6.64 36.92
CA ILE A 112 0.59 5.93 35.73
C ILE A 112 -0.54 5.66 34.73
N GLN A 113 -1.80 5.83 35.12
CA GLN A 113 -2.96 5.66 34.22
C GLN A 113 -3.45 6.98 33.64
N TYR A 114 -2.73 8.07 33.89
CA TYR A 114 -2.99 9.34 33.20
C TYR A 114 -2.48 9.29 31.78
N ASP A 115 -3.12 10.09 30.94
CA ASP A 115 -2.74 10.42 29.58
C ASP A 115 -2.12 11.83 29.68
N ASP A 116 -0.79 11.90 29.70
CA ASP A 116 -0.06 13.14 30.02
C ASP A 116 -0.04 14.14 28.87
N ASP A 117 -0.18 13.67 27.63
CA ASP A 117 -0.13 14.49 26.41
C ASP A 117 -1.48 14.59 25.67
N ASP A 118 -2.54 14.03 26.26
CA ASP A 118 -3.93 14.04 25.79
C ASP A 118 -4.10 13.34 24.42
N ASP A 119 -3.30 12.30 24.14
CA ASP A 119 -3.31 11.55 22.88
C ASP A 119 -4.25 10.32 22.87
N MET A 120 -4.96 10.11 23.99
CA MET A 120 -5.86 8.99 24.30
C MET A 120 -5.18 7.67 24.68
N ILE A 121 -3.86 7.63 24.81
CA ILE A 121 -3.09 6.48 25.29
C ILE A 121 -2.53 6.82 26.67
N ASP A 122 -2.88 6.02 27.68
CA ASP A 122 -2.38 6.28 29.03
C ASP A 122 -0.90 5.85 29.20
N ASN A 123 -0.21 6.47 30.16
CA ASN A 123 1.21 6.29 30.44
C ASN A 123 1.61 4.82 30.73
N THR A 124 0.68 3.89 31.01
CA THR A 124 1.02 2.47 31.16
C THR A 124 1.34 1.78 29.84
N ILE A 125 0.84 2.34 28.73
CA ILE A 125 0.97 1.80 27.37
C ILE A 125 1.80 2.75 26.50
N ASP A 126 1.72 4.05 26.76
CA ASP A 126 2.37 5.09 25.98
C ASP A 126 3.91 5.04 26.09
N ILE A 127 4.56 4.77 24.96
CA ILE A 127 6.01 4.76 24.79
C ILE A 127 6.52 6.14 24.34
N CYS A 128 5.64 6.96 23.76
CA CYS A 128 5.91 8.26 23.17
C CYS A 128 5.17 9.36 23.94
N PRO A 129 5.71 9.79 25.11
CA PRO A 129 5.03 10.63 26.12
C PRO A 129 4.74 12.09 25.70
N ALA A 130 4.83 12.38 24.40
CA ALA A 130 4.63 13.70 23.83
C ALA A 130 4.29 13.60 22.34
N THR A 131 3.23 12.88 22.00
CA THR A 131 2.60 12.84 20.68
C THR A 131 2.23 14.25 20.22
N PRO A 132 2.67 14.69 19.02
CA PRO A 132 2.34 16.00 18.50
C PRO A 132 0.83 16.21 18.34
N ASN A 133 0.35 17.37 18.81
CA ASN A 133 -1.07 17.68 18.81
C ASN A 133 -1.66 17.72 17.38
N GLY A 134 -2.71 16.94 17.16
CA GLY A 134 -3.37 16.79 15.86
C GLY A 134 -2.89 15.60 15.04
N GLU A 135 -1.85 14.89 15.49
CA GLU A 135 -1.45 13.61 14.93
C GLU A 135 -2.25 12.47 15.58
N GLN A 136 -2.24 11.30 14.95
CA GLN A 136 -2.91 10.11 15.48
C GLN A 136 -1.85 9.14 16.02
N PRO A 137 -1.86 8.83 17.32
CA PRO A 137 -0.96 7.82 17.86
C PRO A 137 -1.40 6.42 17.46
N ASN A 138 -0.43 5.52 17.35
CA ASN A 138 -0.65 4.10 17.21
C ASN A 138 -0.97 3.45 18.58
N SER A 139 -1.07 2.12 18.63
CA SER A 139 -1.46 1.40 19.86
C SER A 139 -0.45 1.47 21.02
N VAL A 140 0.72 2.07 20.80
CA VAL A 140 1.75 2.29 21.83
C VAL A 140 2.02 3.77 22.07
N GLY A 141 1.11 4.65 21.64
CA GLY A 141 1.21 6.10 21.86
C GLY A 141 2.11 6.84 20.88
N CYS A 142 2.66 6.20 19.85
CA CYS A 142 3.54 6.90 18.90
C CYS A 142 2.79 7.28 17.62
N SER A 143 2.88 8.55 17.21
CA SER A 143 2.41 9.02 15.90
C SER A 143 3.43 8.77 14.78
N ASP A 144 2.98 8.84 13.52
CA ASP A 144 3.83 8.62 12.34
C ASP A 144 5.09 9.49 12.35
N SER A 145 5.02 10.75 12.82
CA SER A 145 6.17 11.67 12.89
C SER A 145 7.26 11.23 13.85
N GLN A 146 6.91 10.40 14.84
CA GLN A 146 7.79 9.90 15.90
C GLN A 146 8.36 8.51 15.60
N LEU A 147 7.95 7.91 14.47
CA LEU A 147 8.47 6.62 14.02
C LEU A 147 9.70 6.81 13.13
N ASP A 148 10.46 5.74 13.01
CA ASP A 148 11.60 5.56 12.10
C ASP A 148 11.31 4.24 11.37
N GLU A 149 10.73 4.34 10.18
CA GLU A 149 10.14 3.20 9.47
C GLU A 149 11.19 2.26 8.85
N ASP A 150 12.28 2.82 8.31
CA ASP A 150 13.37 2.07 7.67
C ASP A 150 14.57 1.79 8.59
N MET A 151 14.53 2.33 9.82
CA MET A 151 15.53 2.17 10.87
C MET A 151 16.90 2.78 10.51
N ASP A 152 16.90 3.87 9.77
CA ASP A 152 18.10 4.61 9.36
C ASP A 152 18.57 5.64 10.42
N SER A 153 17.84 5.77 11.53
CA SER A 153 18.02 6.71 12.64
C SER A 153 17.54 8.15 12.40
N ILE A 154 16.86 8.41 11.29
CA ILE A 154 16.13 9.64 11.00
C ILE A 154 14.65 9.36 11.24
N TRP A 155 13.96 10.33 11.84
CA TRP A 155 12.56 10.17 12.19
C TRP A 155 11.74 10.54 10.97
N ASN A 156 10.62 9.88 10.72
CA ASN A 156 9.75 10.12 9.58
C ASN A 156 9.40 11.61 9.38
N SER A 157 9.28 12.41 10.45
CA SER A 157 9.02 13.85 10.33
C SER A 157 10.14 14.66 9.65
N ASP A 158 11.38 14.18 9.73
CA ASP A 158 12.58 14.79 9.16
C ASP A 158 13.16 13.97 7.99
N ASP A 159 12.58 12.82 7.69
CA ASP A 159 13.02 11.91 6.64
C ASP A 159 12.35 12.23 5.29
N LEU A 160 13.17 12.42 4.26
CA LEU A 160 12.71 12.59 2.88
C LEU A 160 12.69 11.27 2.10
N CYS A 161 13.40 10.27 2.60
CA CYS A 161 13.67 8.97 1.98
C CYS A 161 13.27 7.82 2.93
N PHE A 162 11.97 7.75 3.23
CA PHE A 162 11.33 6.79 4.15
C PHE A 162 11.56 5.28 3.91
N ASP A 163 12.25 4.92 2.82
CA ASP A 163 12.45 3.54 2.38
C ASP A 163 13.93 3.19 2.16
N THR A 164 14.83 3.89 2.85
CA THR A 164 16.25 3.67 2.70
C THR A 164 16.65 2.25 3.11
N PRO A 165 17.35 1.51 2.23
CA PRO A 165 17.72 0.14 2.54
C PRO A 165 18.56 0.03 3.82
N ALA A 166 18.15 -0.89 4.70
CA ALA A 166 18.81 -1.13 5.97
C ALA A 166 20.33 -1.40 5.81
N GLY A 167 21.14 -0.62 6.54
CA GLY A 167 22.60 -0.74 6.55
C GLY A 167 23.33 0.23 5.61
N GLU A 168 22.59 1.00 4.80
CA GLU A 168 23.16 2.15 4.09
C GLU A 168 23.45 3.31 5.04
N SER A 169 24.39 4.18 4.65
CA SER A 169 24.63 5.43 5.37
C SER A 169 23.79 6.54 4.77
N VAL A 170 23.05 7.25 5.62
CA VAL A 170 22.14 8.32 5.22
C VAL A 170 22.70 9.70 5.57
N ASP A 171 22.19 10.72 4.88
CA ASP A 171 22.46 12.11 5.22
C ASP A 171 21.47 12.66 6.26
N GLN A 172 21.34 13.98 6.37
CA GLN A 172 20.48 14.62 7.36
C GLN A 172 18.99 14.52 7.04
N ASN A 173 18.66 14.13 5.81
CA ASN A 173 17.29 14.00 5.33
C ASN A 173 16.90 12.51 5.14
N GLY A 174 17.64 11.58 5.75
CA GLY A 174 17.41 10.14 5.62
C GLY A 174 17.79 9.55 4.26
N CYS A 175 18.33 10.34 3.32
CA CYS A 175 18.63 9.83 1.99
C CYS A 175 20.04 9.24 1.89
N SER A 176 20.12 8.00 1.40
CA SER A 176 21.40 7.40 0.99
C SER A 176 21.92 8.01 -0.32
N GLU A 177 23.19 7.79 -0.65
CA GLU A 177 23.78 8.25 -1.92
C GLU A 177 23.08 7.66 -3.16
N TYR A 178 22.45 6.49 -3.02
CA TYR A 178 21.76 5.80 -4.11
C TYR A 178 20.38 6.40 -4.43
N GLN A 179 19.69 6.98 -3.45
CA GLN A 179 18.36 7.61 -3.62
C GLN A 179 18.44 9.09 -4.00
N LYS A 180 19.61 9.72 -3.94
CA LYS A 180 19.80 11.12 -4.32
C LYS A 180 19.73 11.29 -5.83
N ASP A 181 19.37 12.49 -6.25
CA ASP A 181 19.44 12.97 -7.63
C ASP A 181 20.36 14.20 -7.66
N ASP A 182 21.62 13.97 -8.01
CA ASP A 182 22.69 14.97 -7.87
C ASP A 182 22.59 16.10 -8.90
N ASP A 183 22.08 15.82 -10.11
CA ASP A 183 21.97 16.79 -11.21
C ASP A 183 20.53 17.27 -11.47
N GLN A 184 19.57 16.70 -10.73
CA GLN A 184 18.16 17.06 -10.69
C GLN A 184 17.44 16.81 -12.01
N ASP A 185 17.92 15.86 -12.81
CA ASP A 185 17.32 15.53 -14.10
C ASP A 185 16.09 14.60 -13.98
N GLY A 186 15.82 14.09 -12.78
CA GLY A 186 14.70 13.20 -12.46
C GLY A 186 15.08 11.73 -12.30
N TYR A 187 16.35 11.37 -12.48
CA TYR A 187 16.87 10.02 -12.25
C TYR A 187 17.73 10.03 -10.99
N VAL A 188 17.47 9.08 -10.08
CA VAL A 188 18.33 8.92 -8.90
C VAL A 188 19.69 8.36 -9.32
N ASN A 189 20.73 8.64 -8.55
CA ASN A 189 22.10 8.22 -8.78
C ASN A 189 22.25 6.70 -9.00
N ALA A 190 21.35 5.88 -8.43
CA ALA A 190 21.34 4.44 -8.66
C ALA A 190 20.84 4.02 -10.06
N GLU A 191 20.04 4.86 -10.70
CA GLU A 191 19.40 4.65 -12.00
C GLU A 191 19.98 5.57 -13.10
N ASP A 192 20.80 6.55 -12.71
CA ASP A 192 21.44 7.51 -13.62
C ASP A 192 22.86 7.08 -14.02
N ASN A 193 23.05 6.79 -15.30
CA ASN A 193 24.36 6.50 -15.89
C ASN A 193 25.12 7.77 -16.29
N CYS A 194 24.50 8.93 -16.19
CA CYS A 194 24.90 10.21 -16.76
C CYS A 194 24.82 11.37 -15.75
N SER A 195 25.66 11.32 -14.71
CA SER A 195 25.64 12.18 -13.50
C SER A 195 25.70 13.72 -13.62
N ASN A 196 25.61 14.31 -14.82
CA ASN A 196 25.55 15.76 -15.02
C ASN A 196 24.65 16.13 -16.20
N THR A 197 23.56 15.39 -16.38
CA THR A 197 22.54 15.69 -17.36
C THR A 197 21.91 17.04 -17.06
N PRO A 198 21.85 17.98 -18.04
CA PRO A 198 21.33 19.29 -17.75
C PRO A 198 19.81 19.24 -17.56
N LEU A 199 19.34 19.89 -16.48
CA LEU A 199 17.92 20.04 -16.13
C LEU A 199 17.03 20.43 -17.33
N ASN A 200 15.89 19.73 -17.46
CA ASN A 200 14.88 19.86 -18.54
C ASN A 200 15.28 19.33 -19.92
N ASN A 201 16.40 18.62 -20.06
CA ASN A 201 16.61 17.85 -21.28
C ASN A 201 15.73 16.60 -21.30
N ILE A 202 15.43 16.12 -22.50
CA ILE A 202 14.82 14.80 -22.66
C ILE A 202 15.94 13.79 -22.48
N THR A 203 15.74 12.89 -21.53
CA THR A 203 16.66 11.80 -21.19
C THR A 203 16.15 10.47 -21.74
N ASP A 204 17.06 9.51 -21.88
CA ASP A 204 16.72 8.11 -22.10
C ASP A 204 16.37 7.41 -20.77
N ASP A 205 16.10 6.10 -20.82
CA ASP A 205 15.79 5.29 -19.64
C ASP A 205 16.95 5.18 -18.63
N ASN A 206 18.13 5.72 -18.94
CA ASN A 206 19.32 5.68 -18.11
C ASN A 206 19.74 7.06 -17.59
N GLY A 207 18.88 8.08 -17.67
CA GLY A 207 19.22 9.45 -17.27
C GLY A 207 20.12 10.20 -18.26
N CYS A 208 20.41 9.65 -19.44
CA CYS A 208 21.32 10.28 -20.40
C CYS A 208 20.56 11.14 -21.43
N SER A 209 20.94 12.40 -21.58
CA SER A 209 20.39 13.23 -22.68
C SER A 209 21.15 13.06 -24.00
N LEU A 210 20.53 13.45 -25.11
CA LEU A 210 21.11 13.35 -26.47
C LEU A 210 22.44 14.10 -26.63
N ILE A 211 22.76 15.08 -25.78
CA ILE A 211 24.04 15.80 -25.84
C ILE A 211 25.19 15.03 -25.16
N GLN A 212 24.86 14.05 -24.32
CA GLN A 212 25.81 13.17 -23.62
C GLN A 212 25.98 11.82 -24.31
N LEU A 213 24.97 11.35 -25.05
CA LEU A 213 25.04 10.12 -25.82
C LEU A 213 25.91 10.29 -27.07
N ASP A 214 26.69 9.25 -27.37
CA ASP A 214 27.49 9.05 -28.58
C ASP A 214 27.32 7.57 -28.95
N SER A 215 26.21 7.29 -29.63
CA SER A 215 25.66 5.95 -29.80
C SER A 215 26.52 5.05 -30.69
N ASP A 216 27.36 5.61 -31.56
CA ASP A 216 28.28 4.86 -32.43
C ASP A 216 29.77 5.08 -32.12
N GLY A 217 30.10 6.02 -31.23
CA GLY A 217 31.45 6.27 -30.74
C GLY A 217 32.34 7.00 -31.74
N ASP A 218 31.78 7.77 -32.67
CA ASP A 218 32.55 8.55 -33.66
C ASP A 218 33.11 9.87 -33.09
N GLY A 219 32.64 10.28 -31.90
CA GLY A 219 33.05 11.47 -31.18
C GLY A 219 32.18 12.71 -31.43
N VAL A 220 31.09 12.58 -32.20
CA VAL A 220 29.98 13.53 -32.28
C VAL A 220 28.85 12.99 -31.41
N ASN A 221 28.20 13.84 -30.62
CA ASN A 221 27.07 13.38 -29.80
C ASN A 221 25.80 13.24 -30.64
N ASP A 222 24.87 12.39 -30.18
CA ASP A 222 23.64 12.05 -30.89
C ASP A 222 22.77 13.28 -31.24
N TYR A 223 22.87 14.37 -30.47
CA TYR A 223 22.17 15.63 -30.76
C TYR A 223 22.75 16.37 -31.98
N PHE A 224 24.06 16.30 -32.21
CA PHE A 224 24.74 16.96 -33.34
C PHE A 224 25.08 16.00 -34.48
N ASP A 225 24.80 14.71 -34.32
CA ASP A 225 25.04 13.69 -35.31
C ASP A 225 23.82 13.46 -36.21
N ALA A 226 24.01 13.65 -37.52
CA ALA A 226 22.97 13.35 -38.51
C ALA A 226 22.69 11.85 -38.65
N PHE A 227 23.66 10.99 -38.32
CA PHE A 227 23.57 9.54 -38.36
C PHE A 227 24.10 8.91 -37.04
N PRO A 228 23.38 9.03 -35.91
CA PRO A 228 23.86 8.62 -34.58
C PRO A 228 24.24 7.13 -34.39
N PHE A 229 24.09 6.31 -35.42
CA PHE A 229 24.36 4.87 -35.37
C PHE A 229 25.34 4.41 -36.48
N ASP A 230 25.96 5.34 -37.22
CA ASP A 230 26.99 5.04 -38.23
C ASP A 230 28.28 5.82 -37.95
N SER A 231 29.23 5.13 -37.31
CA SER A 231 30.48 5.71 -36.83
C SER A 231 31.42 6.29 -37.91
N ASN A 232 31.01 6.28 -39.17
CA ASN A 232 31.78 6.79 -40.30
C ASN A 232 31.22 8.09 -40.87
N GLU A 233 30.04 8.54 -40.43
CA GLU A 233 29.27 9.60 -41.07
C GLU A 233 28.51 10.40 -40.02
N SER A 234 28.80 11.68 -39.85
CA SER A 234 28.10 12.53 -38.86
C SER A 234 27.57 13.85 -39.41
N VAL A 235 27.74 14.08 -40.71
CA VAL A 235 27.36 15.35 -41.37
C VAL A 235 26.41 15.09 -42.53
N ASP A 236 25.25 15.74 -42.45
CA ASP A 236 24.26 15.92 -43.50
C ASP A 236 23.89 17.41 -43.52
N THR A 237 24.51 18.15 -44.42
CA THR A 237 24.44 19.62 -44.41
C THR A 237 23.08 20.16 -44.87
N ASP A 238 22.35 19.43 -45.73
CA ASP A 238 21.05 19.85 -46.24
C ASP A 238 19.86 19.06 -45.70
N GLY A 239 20.11 18.00 -44.91
CA GLY A 239 19.10 17.26 -44.18
C GLY A 239 18.28 16.30 -45.06
N ASP A 240 18.81 15.90 -46.22
CA ASP A 240 18.12 15.00 -47.14
C ASP A 240 18.24 13.51 -46.77
N GLY A 241 19.02 13.21 -45.73
CA GLY A 241 19.28 11.87 -45.21
C GLY A 241 20.40 11.13 -45.94
N ILE A 242 21.14 11.79 -46.83
CA ILE A 242 22.35 11.27 -47.48
C ILE A 242 23.56 12.01 -46.91
N THR A 243 24.60 11.23 -46.59
CA THR A 243 25.80 11.80 -45.98
C THR A 243 26.53 12.72 -46.95
N ASP A 244 27.13 13.81 -46.46
CA ASP A 244 27.92 14.76 -47.26
C ASP A 244 29.02 14.07 -48.09
N ARG A 245 29.52 12.91 -47.63
CA ARG A 245 30.55 12.13 -48.34
C ARG A 245 29.98 11.40 -49.56
N LEU A 246 28.71 11.01 -49.50
CA LEU A 246 28.02 10.27 -50.56
C LEU A 246 27.13 11.15 -51.44
N ASP A 247 26.88 12.38 -51.01
CA ASP A 247 26.06 13.35 -51.74
C ASP A 247 26.85 14.14 -52.81
N ALA A 248 26.31 14.16 -54.03
CA ALA A 248 26.82 14.99 -55.11
C ALA A 248 26.49 16.48 -54.98
N TYR A 249 25.47 16.85 -54.20
CA TYR A 249 25.03 18.21 -53.95
C TYR A 249 24.73 18.48 -52.45
N PRO A 250 25.75 18.51 -51.56
CA PRO A 250 25.60 18.65 -50.09
C PRO A 250 24.95 19.93 -49.54
N LEU A 251 24.31 20.74 -50.38
CA LEU A 251 23.66 22.00 -50.02
C LEU A 251 22.28 22.13 -50.68
N ASP A 252 21.78 21.07 -51.33
CA ASP A 252 20.54 21.05 -52.10
C ASP A 252 19.75 19.77 -51.78
N GLU A 253 18.88 19.89 -50.77
CA GLU A 253 18.02 18.83 -50.23
C GLU A 253 17.15 18.10 -51.28
N THR A 254 17.06 18.65 -52.50
CA THR A 254 16.23 18.10 -53.57
C THR A 254 16.96 17.11 -54.49
N ARG A 255 18.28 16.90 -54.31
CA ARG A 255 19.07 16.11 -55.27
C ARG A 255 20.37 15.52 -54.70
N SER A 256 20.40 14.21 -54.48
CA SER A 256 21.63 13.55 -54.03
C SER A 256 22.46 12.84 -55.13
N GLU A 257 21.85 12.58 -56.30
CA GLU A 257 22.52 11.89 -57.43
C GLU A 257 23.13 12.86 -58.44
N ALA A 258 24.40 12.62 -58.82
CA ALA A 258 25.06 13.39 -59.88
C ALA A 258 24.33 13.24 -61.22
N GLU A 259 24.06 14.35 -61.91
CA GLU A 259 23.47 14.34 -63.25
C GLU A 259 24.31 13.45 -64.19
N ALA A 260 23.72 12.35 -64.65
CA ALA A 260 24.35 11.48 -65.62
C ALA A 260 24.59 12.30 -66.90
N LYS A 261 25.85 12.70 -67.13
CA LYS A 261 26.25 13.24 -68.43
C LYS A 261 25.95 12.17 -69.46
N GLU A 262 24.92 12.41 -70.28
CA GLU A 262 24.56 11.59 -71.43
C GLU A 262 25.70 11.67 -72.45
N SER A 263 26.77 10.91 -72.20
CA SER A 263 27.81 10.68 -73.18
C SER A 263 27.19 9.79 -74.26
N GLY A 264 26.78 10.41 -75.36
CA GLY A 264 26.19 9.77 -76.55
C GLY A 264 27.04 8.67 -77.22
N GLY A 265 28.06 8.14 -76.54
CA GLY A 265 28.80 6.94 -76.93
C GLY A 265 28.13 5.61 -76.55
N GLY A 266 27.22 5.59 -75.55
CA GLY A 266 26.58 4.35 -75.08
C GLY A 266 25.81 3.59 -76.18
N PHE A 267 25.07 4.32 -77.01
CA PHE A 267 24.35 3.74 -78.15
C PHE A 267 25.31 3.18 -79.21
N MET A 268 26.46 3.83 -79.45
CA MET A 268 27.46 3.34 -80.40
C MET A 268 28.10 2.02 -79.94
N TYR A 269 28.35 1.84 -78.65
CA TYR A 269 28.88 0.60 -78.11
C TYR A 269 27.86 -0.55 -78.16
N ILE A 270 26.58 -0.27 -77.93
CA ILE A 270 25.50 -1.26 -78.04
C ILE A 270 25.34 -1.73 -79.50
N VAL A 271 25.37 -0.80 -80.47
CA VAL A 271 25.31 -1.15 -81.90
C VAL A 271 26.54 -1.96 -82.33
N LEU A 272 27.73 -1.59 -81.86
CA LEU A 272 28.96 -2.35 -82.12
C LEU A 272 28.91 -3.76 -81.50
N ALA A 273 28.42 -3.90 -80.27
CA ALA A 273 28.30 -5.20 -79.60
C ALA A 273 27.33 -6.13 -80.35
N ILE A 274 26.18 -5.62 -80.81
CA ILE A 274 25.20 -6.41 -81.59
C ILE A 274 25.79 -6.83 -82.94
N LEU A 275 26.54 -5.95 -83.62
CA LEU A 275 27.22 -6.29 -84.87
C LEU A 275 28.30 -7.36 -84.66
N ILE A 276 29.08 -7.26 -83.58
CA ILE A 276 30.11 -8.24 -83.24
C ILE A 276 29.50 -9.60 -82.90
N ILE A 277 28.42 -9.63 -82.10
CA ILE A 277 27.71 -10.88 -81.75
C ILE A 277 27.05 -11.50 -82.98
N GLY A 278 26.49 -10.69 -83.89
CA GLY A 278 25.94 -11.17 -85.16
C GLY A 278 27.00 -11.82 -86.05
N ILE A 279 28.21 -11.24 -86.11
CA ILE A 279 29.34 -11.79 -86.89
C ILE A 279 29.87 -13.08 -86.24
N ILE A 280 30.01 -13.11 -84.91
CA ILE A 280 30.49 -14.29 -84.17
C ILE A 280 29.47 -15.44 -84.25
N GLY A 281 28.17 -15.14 -84.13
CA GLY A 281 27.10 -16.13 -84.30
C GLY A 281 27.05 -16.72 -85.70
N ALA A 282 27.26 -15.91 -86.74
CA ALA A 282 27.34 -16.38 -88.13
C ALA A 282 28.60 -17.24 -88.38
N LEU A 283 29.74 -16.91 -87.75
CA LEU A 283 30.98 -17.70 -87.86
C LEU A 283 30.92 -19.03 -87.11
N LEU A 284 30.22 -19.10 -85.97
CA LEU A 284 30.07 -20.33 -85.18
C LEU A 284 29.10 -21.34 -85.82
N VAL A 285 28.11 -20.91 -86.61
CA VAL A 285 27.16 -21.81 -87.29
C VAL A 285 27.76 -22.50 -88.53
N VAL A 286 28.88 -22.01 -89.09
CA VAL A 286 29.53 -22.59 -90.28
C VAL A 286 30.64 -23.61 -89.95
N ARG A 287 31.03 -23.76 -88.68
CA ARG A 287 32.00 -24.81 -88.25
C ARG A 287 31.34 -25.82 -87.33
N ASN A 288 30.59 -26.74 -87.94
CA ASN A 288 30.09 -27.92 -87.27
C ASN A 288 31.16 -29.05 -87.27
N LYS A 289 31.10 -29.90 -86.24
CA LYS A 289 31.95 -31.08 -85.93
C LYS A 289 33.34 -30.82 -85.33
N GLN A 290 33.43 -30.92 -84.01
CA GLN A 290 34.00 -32.12 -83.35
C GLN A 290 33.76 -32.07 -81.84
N GLU A 291 33.50 -33.25 -81.29
CA GLU A 291 33.29 -33.51 -79.86
C GLU A 291 34.55 -33.23 -79.04
N GLY A 292 34.38 -32.57 -77.91
CA GLY A 292 35.42 -32.34 -76.93
C GLY A 292 34.79 -31.84 -75.64
N GLY A 293 34.62 -32.75 -74.68
CA GLY A 293 34.11 -32.44 -73.35
C GLY A 293 35.04 -31.46 -72.62
N PHE A 294 34.47 -30.36 -72.15
CA PHE A 294 35.10 -29.45 -71.21
C PHE A 294 34.21 -29.44 -69.95
N GLN A 295 34.72 -29.98 -68.85
CA GLN A 295 34.09 -29.88 -67.54
C GLN A 295 34.11 -28.41 -67.10
N SER A 296 32.93 -27.78 -67.07
CA SER A 296 32.71 -26.52 -66.39
C SER A 296 32.62 -26.76 -64.90
N GLN A 297 33.51 -26.12 -64.15
CA GLN A 297 33.63 -26.18 -62.70
C GLN A 297 32.72 -25.14 -62.05
N PHE A 298 31.43 -25.11 -62.39
CA PHE A 298 30.41 -24.35 -61.68
C PHE A 298 29.04 -24.96 -61.98
N SER A 299 28.71 -26.01 -61.22
CA SER A 299 27.34 -26.47 -61.02
C SER A 299 27.22 -26.71 -59.53
N GLN A 300 26.87 -25.67 -58.78
CA GLN A 300 26.42 -25.87 -57.41
C GLN A 300 25.09 -26.60 -57.48
N VAL A 301 25.12 -27.82 -56.99
CA VAL A 301 23.96 -28.57 -56.54
C VAL A 301 23.44 -27.82 -55.32
N ALA A 302 22.17 -27.44 -55.36
CA ALA A 302 21.42 -27.10 -54.17
C ALA A 302 21.31 -28.38 -53.33
N GLU A 303 22.23 -28.57 -52.38
CA GLU A 303 22.00 -29.46 -51.26
C GLU A 303 21.39 -28.62 -50.13
N THR A 304 20.15 -28.95 -49.81
CA THR A 304 19.49 -28.64 -48.56
C THR A 304 20.27 -29.32 -47.45
N ASP A 305 20.98 -28.54 -46.63
CA ASP A 305 21.67 -29.08 -45.46
C ASP A 305 20.75 -29.00 -44.24
N ASP A 306 20.40 -30.19 -43.77
CA ASP A 306 19.38 -30.53 -42.79
C ASP A 306 19.90 -30.35 -41.35
N VAL A 307 20.48 -29.16 -41.07
CA VAL A 307 21.07 -28.82 -39.77
C VAL A 307 20.81 -27.36 -39.39
N THR A 308 19.57 -26.91 -39.54
CA THR A 308 19.05 -25.73 -38.81
C THR A 308 17.61 -25.88 -38.31
N GLU A 309 17.03 -27.09 -38.38
CA GLU A 309 15.70 -27.38 -37.81
C GLU A 309 15.72 -28.17 -36.47
N ASN A 310 16.90 -28.54 -35.95
CA ASN A 310 17.01 -29.31 -34.71
C ASN A 310 17.40 -28.52 -33.44
N ASN A 311 17.44 -27.17 -33.49
CA ASN A 311 17.58 -26.33 -32.30
C ASN A 311 16.41 -25.36 -32.07
N MET A 312 15.31 -25.51 -32.82
CA MET A 312 14.03 -24.79 -32.58
C MET A 312 12.89 -25.74 -32.16
N ALA A 313 13.23 -26.88 -31.56
CA ALA A 313 12.25 -27.83 -31.04
C ALA A 313 12.76 -28.47 -29.74
N GLN A 314 12.72 -27.72 -28.65
CA GLN A 314 12.40 -28.16 -27.28
C GLN A 314 12.76 -27.06 -26.29
N THR A 315 11.86 -26.10 -26.15
CA THR A 315 11.58 -25.51 -24.84
C THR A 315 10.06 -25.47 -24.70
N ASP A 316 9.63 -25.91 -23.53
CA ASP A 316 8.26 -26.20 -23.13
C ASP A 316 7.44 -24.90 -23.15
N TYR A 317 6.87 -24.56 -24.30
CA TYR A 317 5.83 -23.53 -24.39
C TYR A 317 4.55 -24.11 -23.81
N GLN A 318 4.45 -24.09 -22.48
CA GLN A 318 3.16 -23.98 -21.82
C GLN A 318 2.47 -22.75 -22.41
N SER A 319 1.36 -22.97 -23.14
CA SER A 319 0.42 -21.89 -23.41
C SER A 319 0.02 -21.32 -22.05
N LYS A 320 0.51 -20.13 -21.73
CA LYS A 320 -0.15 -19.29 -20.74
C LYS A 320 -1.44 -18.84 -21.39
N ASP A 321 -2.47 -19.66 -21.25
CA ASP A 321 -3.84 -19.20 -21.37
C ASP A 321 -3.96 -17.97 -20.47
N VAL A 322 -4.29 -16.83 -21.07
CA VAL A 322 -4.74 -15.66 -20.32
C VAL A 322 -5.90 -16.16 -19.47
N PRO A 323 -5.86 -16.04 -18.13
CA PRO A 323 -6.99 -16.41 -17.31
C PRO A 323 -8.20 -15.64 -17.84
N GLN A 324 -9.24 -16.36 -18.23
CA GLN A 324 -10.55 -15.74 -18.43
C GLN A 324 -10.85 -14.98 -17.14
N ILE A 325 -10.98 -13.65 -17.22
CA ILE A 325 -11.43 -12.83 -16.11
C ILE A 325 -12.79 -13.39 -15.73
N SER A 326 -12.80 -14.21 -14.68
CA SER A 326 -14.01 -14.64 -14.04
C SER A 326 -14.68 -13.38 -13.54
N GLN A 327 -15.81 -13.05 -14.15
CA GLN A 327 -16.91 -12.23 -13.61
C GLN A 327 -16.48 -11.43 -12.38
N GLN A 328 -16.11 -10.16 -12.59
CA GLN A 328 -15.77 -9.21 -11.53
C GLN A 328 -16.89 -9.22 -10.49
N GLN A 329 -16.65 -9.91 -9.39
CA GLN A 329 -17.33 -9.59 -8.14
C GLN A 329 -16.84 -8.20 -7.73
N ASN A 330 -17.76 -7.35 -7.25
CA ASN A 330 -17.45 -6.01 -6.73
C ASN A 330 -16.09 -6.02 -6.02
N GLN A 331 -15.12 -5.30 -6.58
CA GLN A 331 -13.78 -5.22 -5.98
C GLN A 331 -13.80 -4.08 -4.99
N THR A 332 -13.41 -4.36 -3.75
CA THR A 332 -13.22 -3.36 -2.71
C THR A 332 -11.75 -3.32 -2.32
N TRP A 333 -11.19 -2.13 -2.20
CA TRP A 333 -9.83 -1.92 -1.72
C TRP A 333 -9.77 -0.69 -0.82
N GLU A 334 -8.65 -0.48 -0.14
CA GLU A 334 -8.41 0.70 0.69
C GLU A 334 -7.20 1.44 0.12
N GLU A 335 -7.32 2.76 0.01
CA GLU A 335 -6.26 3.63 -0.49
C GLU A 335 -6.34 4.96 0.27
N ASN A 336 -5.24 5.33 0.94
CA ASN A 336 -5.13 6.55 1.74
C ASN A 336 -6.23 6.69 2.81
N GLY A 337 -6.58 5.58 3.49
CA GLY A 337 -7.61 5.57 4.55
C GLY A 337 -9.05 5.68 4.06
N VAL A 338 -9.29 5.63 2.74
CA VAL A 338 -10.63 5.63 2.14
C VAL A 338 -10.91 4.23 1.57
N HIS A 339 -12.03 3.62 1.96
CA HIS A 339 -12.47 2.38 1.35
C HIS A 339 -13.14 2.67 0.00
N TRP A 340 -12.68 2.02 -1.04
CA TRP A 340 -13.16 2.14 -2.42
C TRP A 340 -13.89 0.88 -2.86
N SER A 341 -14.86 1.04 -3.76
CA SER A 341 -15.57 -0.05 -4.43
C SER A 341 -15.80 0.29 -5.90
N ILE A 342 -15.56 -0.68 -6.77
CA ILE A 342 -15.93 -0.60 -8.19
C ILE A 342 -16.96 -1.67 -8.54
N ASP A 343 -18.06 -1.25 -9.18
CA ASP A 343 -19.12 -2.16 -9.59
C ASP A 343 -18.84 -2.83 -10.96
N GLU A 344 -19.71 -3.76 -11.36
CA GLU A 344 -19.62 -4.47 -12.66
C GLU A 344 -19.67 -3.55 -13.89
N ASN A 345 -20.13 -2.31 -13.73
CA ASN A 345 -20.19 -1.29 -14.80
C ASN A 345 -18.98 -0.36 -14.80
N GLY A 346 -18.00 -0.57 -13.90
CA GLY A 346 -16.83 0.28 -13.74
C GLY A 346 -17.10 1.57 -12.96
N GLN A 347 -18.22 1.65 -12.23
CA GLN A 347 -18.60 2.82 -11.46
C GLN A 347 -17.88 2.82 -10.11
N LEU A 348 -17.10 3.87 -9.85
CA LEU A 348 -16.33 4.04 -8.63
C LEU A 348 -17.18 4.62 -7.51
N SER A 349 -17.09 4.05 -6.31
CA SER A 349 -17.74 4.53 -5.09
C SER A 349 -16.73 4.51 -3.93
N TYR A 350 -16.86 5.44 -2.99
CA TYR A 350 -16.07 5.49 -1.76
C TYR A 350 -16.98 5.33 -0.53
N PHE A 351 -16.44 4.81 0.56
CA PHE A 351 -17.17 4.65 1.82
C PHE A 351 -17.01 5.92 2.66
N ASP A 352 -18.13 6.53 3.04
CA ASP A 352 -18.15 7.69 3.93
C ASP A 352 -18.50 7.25 5.36
N ASP A 353 -17.55 7.40 6.28
CA ASP A 353 -17.71 7.03 7.68
C ASP A 353 -18.76 7.88 8.43
N GLY A 354 -18.99 9.12 7.98
CA GLY A 354 -19.97 10.02 8.57
C GLY A 354 -21.41 9.60 8.25
N THR A 355 -21.64 9.02 7.07
CA THR A 355 -22.96 8.54 6.63
C THR A 355 -23.12 7.02 6.72
N GLN A 356 -22.03 6.28 7.00
CA GLN A 356 -21.99 4.82 7.07
C GLN A 356 -22.51 4.17 5.77
N SER A 357 -22.19 4.77 4.61
CA SER A 357 -22.74 4.36 3.32
C SER A 357 -21.76 4.55 2.16
N TRP A 358 -21.98 3.80 1.07
CA TRP A 358 -21.20 3.91 -0.16
C TRP A 358 -21.72 5.07 -1.02
N GLU A 359 -20.87 6.07 -1.23
CA GLU A 359 -21.16 7.22 -2.08
C GLU A 359 -20.45 7.12 -3.43
N LEU A 360 -21.12 7.63 -4.45
CA LEU A 360 -20.73 7.54 -5.85
C LEU A 360 -19.65 8.59 -6.15
N PHE A 361 -18.46 8.16 -6.58
CA PHE A 361 -17.38 9.07 -6.92
C PHE A 361 -17.62 9.66 -8.32
N GLN A 362 -17.89 10.96 -8.38
CA GLN A 362 -18.04 11.71 -9.64
C GLN A 362 -16.78 12.54 -9.88
N GLN A 363 -16.11 12.33 -11.03
CA GLN A 363 -15.00 13.14 -11.51
C GLN A 363 -15.41 14.57 -11.87
#